data_AF-A0A969AJF1-F1
#
_entry.id   AF-A0A969AJF1-F1
#
_cell.length_a   1.000
_cell.length_b   1.000
_cell.length_c   1.000
_cell.angle_alpha   90.00
_cell.angle_beta   90.00
_cell.angle_gamma   90.00
#
_symmetry.space_group_name_H-M   'P 1'
#
loop_
_entity.id
_entity.type
_entity.pdbx_description
1 polymer ?
#
loop_
_entity_poly.entity_id
_entity_poly.type
_entity_poly.pdbx_seq_one_letter_code
_entity_poly.pdbx_strand_id
1 'polypeptide(L)'
;AGLRLRGTKLVVLSACETGVGDVKTGDGVYGLRRALVIAGSQSQLLSLWQVDDDGTKDLMVKYYQKIKAGKGRHEALREVQLEFLNSTEYQHPYFWASFIPSGNWKGMN
;
A
#
# COMPACT_ATOMS: atom_id res chain seq x y z
N ALA A 1 -1.25 -23.08 11.45
CA ALA A 1 -0.07 -22.18 11.53
C ALA A 1 -0.57 -20.73 11.46
N GLY A 2 -0.11 -19.85 12.35
CA GLY A 2 -0.56 -18.44 12.39
C GLY A 2 0.55 -17.49 11.95
N LEU A 3 0.23 -16.53 11.07
CA LEU A 3 1.15 -15.50 10.61
C LEU A 3 1.61 -14.62 11.79
N ARG A 4 2.92 -14.43 11.96
CA ARG A 4 3.51 -13.61 13.03
C ARG A 4 4.32 -12.47 12.43
N LEU A 5 3.83 -11.23 12.56
CA LEU A 5 4.39 -10.00 12.00
C LEU A 5 4.83 -9.00 13.07
N ARG A 6 4.97 -9.43 14.33
CA ARG A 6 5.51 -8.55 15.39
C ARG A 6 6.92 -8.12 15.01
N GLY A 7 7.18 -6.80 15.08
CA GLY A 7 8.44 -6.21 14.63
C GLY A 7 8.44 -5.75 13.16
N THR A 8 7.44 -6.15 12.36
CA THR A 8 7.30 -5.69 10.97
C THR A 8 6.76 -4.27 10.95
N LYS A 9 7.60 -3.32 10.50
CA LYS A 9 7.28 -1.88 10.44
C LYS A 9 6.30 -1.54 9.31
N LEU A 10 6.31 -2.26 8.19
CA LEU A 10 5.45 -2.02 7.04
C LEU A 10 5.21 -3.33 6.28
N VAL A 11 3.96 -3.58 5.90
CA VAL A 11 3.56 -4.60 4.93
C VAL A 11 2.98 -3.91 3.71
N VAL A 12 3.38 -4.31 2.51
CA VAL A 12 2.79 -3.80 1.27
C VAL A 12 2.12 -4.96 0.56
N LEU A 13 0.85 -4.77 0.20
CA LEU A 13 0.09 -5.71 -0.64
C LEU A 13 -0.27 -4.99 -1.94
N SER A 14 0.40 -5.37 -3.01
CA SER A 14 0.22 -4.88 -4.38
C SER A 14 -0.53 -5.90 -5.26
N ALA A 15 -1.48 -6.62 -4.66
CA ALA A 15 -2.16 -7.72 -5.32
C ALA A 15 -3.63 -7.36 -5.56
N CYS A 16 -3.96 -7.07 -6.81
CA CYS A 16 -5.32 -7.15 -7.33
C CYS A 16 -5.45 -8.20 -8.44
N GLU A 17 -4.68 -9.28 -8.37
CA GLU A 17 -5.15 -10.59 -8.89
C GLU A 17 -5.89 -11.40 -7.80
N THR A 18 -5.83 -10.99 -6.53
CA THR A 18 -6.38 -11.74 -5.38
C THR A 18 -7.82 -11.33 -5.00
N GLY A 19 -8.49 -10.53 -5.81
CA GLY A 19 -9.89 -10.10 -5.62
C GLY A 19 -10.90 -10.76 -6.57
N VAL A 20 -10.44 -11.58 -7.51
CA VAL A 20 -11.27 -12.22 -8.56
C VAL A 20 -11.35 -13.75 -8.39
N GLY A 21 -10.77 -14.29 -7.32
CA GLY A 21 -11.00 -15.66 -6.88
C GLY A 21 -12.09 -15.67 -5.82
N ASP A 22 -13.29 -16.15 -6.18
CA ASP A 22 -14.46 -16.39 -5.32
C ASP A 22 -14.51 -15.49 -4.08
N VAL A 23 -14.89 -14.22 -4.28
CA VAL A 23 -15.29 -13.35 -3.17
C VAL A 23 -16.56 -13.95 -2.58
N LYS A 24 -16.40 -14.92 -1.69
CA LYS A 24 -17.47 -15.36 -0.81
C LYS A 24 -17.85 -14.15 0.03
N THR A 25 -19.03 -13.64 -0.26
CA THR A 25 -19.70 -12.51 0.37
C THR A 25 -19.48 -12.53 1.89
N GLY A 26 -18.71 -11.58 2.42
CA GLY A 26 -18.59 -11.35 3.86
C GLY A 26 -17.24 -10.83 4.37
N ASP A 27 -16.11 -11.38 3.92
CA ASP A 27 -14.81 -11.22 4.62
C ASP A 27 -13.59 -10.85 3.73
N GLY A 28 -13.76 -10.77 2.40
CA GLY A 28 -12.67 -10.45 1.46
C GLY A 28 -12.11 -9.04 1.64
N VAL A 29 -10.77 -8.88 1.67
CA VAL A 29 -9.99 -7.65 1.94
C VAL A 29 -10.08 -7.10 3.38
N TYR A 30 -11.27 -6.93 3.97
CA TYR A 30 -11.39 -6.52 5.37
C TYR A 30 -10.79 -7.56 6.32
N GLY A 31 -11.04 -8.85 6.05
CA GLY A 31 -10.44 -9.96 6.78
C GLY A 31 -8.92 -10.00 6.65
N LEU A 32 -8.38 -9.69 5.45
CA LEU A 32 -6.93 -9.70 5.22
C LEU A 32 -6.23 -8.54 5.94
N ARG A 33 -6.75 -7.31 5.82
CA ARG A 33 -6.24 -6.15 6.58
C ARG A 33 -6.28 -6.45 8.08
N ARG A 34 -7.39 -6.98 8.58
CA ARG A 34 -7.55 -7.37 9.98
C ARG A 34 -6.55 -8.46 10.39
N ALA A 35 -6.31 -9.46 9.54
CA ALA A 35 -5.36 -10.52 9.80
C ALA A 35 -3.92 -9.98 9.92
N LEU A 36 -3.51 -9.02 9.08
CA LEU A 36 -2.20 -8.38 9.18
C LEU A 36 -2.03 -7.56 10.47
N VAL A 37 -3.10 -6.91 10.92
CA VAL A 37 -3.11 -6.20 12.20
C VAL A 37 -3.00 -7.17 13.37
N ILE A 38 -3.82 -8.25 13.38
CA ILE A 38 -3.78 -9.29 14.42
C ILE A 38 -2.41 -9.99 14.46
N ALA A 39 -1.78 -10.20 13.30
CA ALA A 39 -0.44 -10.76 13.20
C ALA A 39 0.65 -9.84 13.79
N GLY A 40 0.36 -8.54 13.97
CA GLY A 40 1.22 -7.58 14.67
C GLY A 40 2.00 -6.61 13.78
N SER A 41 1.59 -6.41 12.53
CA SER A 41 2.21 -5.41 11.65
C SER A 41 1.90 -3.98 12.11
N GLN A 42 2.89 -3.08 12.09
CA GLN A 42 2.70 -1.69 12.53
C GLN A 42 1.93 -0.84 11.51
N SER A 43 2.20 -1.07 10.22
CA SER A 43 1.56 -0.36 9.12
C SER A 43 1.34 -1.28 7.92
N GLN A 44 0.31 -1.00 7.13
CA GLN A 44 0.00 -1.68 5.87
C GLN A 44 -0.20 -0.64 4.76
N LEU A 45 0.26 -0.95 3.56
CA LEU A 45 -0.08 -0.26 2.31
C LEU A 45 -0.80 -1.25 1.40
N LEU A 46 -2.05 -0.98 1.05
CA LEU A 46 -2.92 -1.92 0.35
C LEU A 46 -3.45 -1.32 -0.95
N SER A 47 -3.45 -2.08 -2.04
CA SER A 47 -4.12 -1.70 -3.29
C SER A 47 -5.64 -1.92 -3.20
N LEU A 48 -6.41 -0.99 -3.75
CA LEU A 48 -7.87 -1.02 -3.88
C LEU A 48 -8.32 -1.68 -5.19
N TRP A 49 -7.55 -1.49 -6.27
CA TRP A 49 -7.79 -2.06 -7.59
C TRP A 49 -6.46 -2.37 -8.29
N GLN A 50 -6.54 -3.12 -9.40
CA GLN A 50 -5.38 -3.40 -10.24
C GLN A 50 -5.00 -2.16 -11.04
N VAL A 51 -3.77 -1.71 -10.82
CA VAL A 51 -3.13 -0.66 -11.61
C VAL A 51 -2.19 -1.34 -12.60
N ASP A 52 -1.96 -0.66 -13.72
CA ASP A 52 -0.88 -0.99 -14.66
C ASP A 52 0.45 -1.26 -13.93
N ASP A 53 1.21 -2.24 -14.44
CA ASP A 53 2.43 -2.73 -13.81
C ASP A 53 3.51 -1.64 -13.73
N ASP A 54 3.65 -0.82 -14.78
CA ASP A 54 4.65 0.25 -14.82
C ASP A 54 4.28 1.37 -13.85
N GLY A 55 3.02 1.80 -13.83
CA GLY A 55 2.52 2.78 -12.86
C GLY A 55 2.70 2.32 -11.41
N THR A 56 2.44 1.03 -11.13
CA THR A 56 2.63 0.45 -9.79
C THR A 56 4.10 0.40 -9.40
N LYS A 57 4.97 -0.05 -10.31
CA LYS A 57 6.42 -0.10 -10.12
C LYS A 57 6.96 1.29 -9.77
N ASP A 58 6.60 2.30 -10.55
CA ASP A 58 7.11 3.66 -10.38
C ASP A 58 6.62 4.29 -9.07
N LEU A 59 5.35 4.06 -8.71
CA LEU A 59 4.80 4.49 -7.42
C LEU A 59 5.57 3.87 -6.26
N MET A 60 5.84 2.56 -6.32
CA MET A 60 6.53 1.83 -5.27
C MET A 60 8.00 2.25 -5.14
N VAL A 61 8.71 2.41 -6.26
CA VAL A 61 10.10 2.87 -6.27
C VAL A 61 10.20 4.24 -5.58
N LYS A 62 9.39 5.21 -6.00
CA LYS A 62 9.38 6.55 -5.40
C LYS A 62 8.97 6.52 -3.93
N TYR A 63 8.00 5.70 -3.58
CA TYR A 63 7.53 5.55 -2.19
C TYR A 63 8.65 5.06 -1.27
N TYR A 64 9.34 3.99 -1.65
CA TYR A 64 10.45 3.46 -0.86
C TYR A 64 11.66 4.40 -0.82
N GLN A 65 11.95 5.13 -1.91
CA GLN A 65 13.00 6.16 -1.93
C GLN A 65 12.73 7.24 -0.88
N LYS A 66 11.50 7.74 -0.78
CA LYS A 66 11.12 8.75 0.22
C LYS A 66 11.21 8.22 1.64
N ILE A 67 10.78 6.99 1.87
CA ILE A 67 10.95 6.35 3.19
C ILE A 67 12.44 6.22 3.55
N LYS A 68 13.27 5.79 2.60
CA LYS A 68 14.73 5.70 2.79
C LYS A 68 15.36 7.07 3.08
N ALA A 69 14.77 8.15 2.56
CA ALA A 69 15.15 9.52 2.87
C ALA A 69 14.62 10.02 4.24
N GLY A 70 14.00 9.17 5.04
CA GLY A 70 13.54 9.47 6.40
C GLY A 70 12.12 10.02 6.50
N LYS A 71 11.37 10.06 5.39
CA LYS A 71 9.98 10.52 5.39
C LYS A 71 9.05 9.58 6.14
N GLY A 72 7.95 10.13 6.67
CA GLY A 72 6.90 9.34 7.29
C GLY A 72 6.23 8.40 6.29
N ARG A 73 5.77 7.22 6.72
CA ARG A 73 5.11 6.23 5.84
C ARG A 73 3.90 6.79 5.10
N HIS A 74 3.12 7.68 5.73
CA HIS A 74 1.95 8.29 5.07
C HIS A 74 2.35 9.52 4.24
N GLU A 75 3.31 10.30 4.74
CA GLU A 75 3.86 11.49 4.04
C GLU A 75 4.51 11.07 2.72
N ALA A 76 5.34 10.03 2.74
CA ALA A 76 5.99 9.47 1.55
C ALA A 76 4.97 9.10 0.47
N LEU A 77 3.87 8.42 0.84
CA LEU A 77 2.83 8.06 -0.14
C LEU A 77 2.15 9.30 -0.71
N ARG A 78 1.75 10.24 0.16
CA ARG A 78 1.11 11.49 -0.26
C ARG A 78 1.97 12.26 -1.25
N GLU A 79 3.27 12.37 -1.01
CA GLU A 79 4.19 13.06 -1.93
C GLU A 79 4.24 12.37 -3.29
N VAL A 80 4.28 11.03 -3.36
CA VAL A 80 4.23 10.30 -4.64
C VAL A 80 2.90 10.53 -5.36
N GLN A 81 1.79 10.50 -4.63
CA GLN A 81 0.47 10.78 -5.20
C GLN A 81 0.38 12.19 -5.79
N LEU A 82 0.97 13.18 -5.10
CA LEU A 82 1.05 14.56 -5.61
C LEU A 82 1.99 14.68 -6.81
N GLU A 83 3.12 13.97 -6.83
CA GLU A 83 4.00 13.91 -8.01
C GLU A 83 3.27 13.35 -9.23
N PHE A 84 2.50 12.27 -9.06
CA PHE A 84 1.74 11.63 -10.13
C PHE A 84 0.59 12.51 -10.61
N LEU A 85 -0.16 13.13 -9.67
CA LEU A 85 -1.22 14.08 -10.00
C LEU A 85 -0.72 15.26 -10.86
N ASN A 86 0.54 15.67 -10.68
CA ASN A 86 1.15 16.77 -11.42
C ASN A 86 1.99 16.33 -12.63
N SER A 87 2.06 15.03 -12.94
CA SER A 87 2.74 14.52 -14.13
C SER A 87 1.77 14.39 -15.29
N THR A 88 2.25 14.40 -16.54
CA THR A 88 1.41 14.16 -17.71
C THR A 88 1.08 12.68 -17.89
N GLU A 89 2.00 11.79 -17.49
CA GLU A 89 1.91 10.35 -17.69
C GLU A 89 0.97 9.65 -16.68
N TYR A 90 0.98 10.10 -15.42
CA TYR A 90 0.26 9.44 -14.32
C TYR A 90 -0.81 10.32 -13.67
N GLN A 91 -1.22 11.42 -14.31
CA GLN A 91 -2.22 12.35 -13.76
C GLN A 91 -3.51 11.65 -13.35
N HIS A 92 -3.94 10.67 -14.14
CA HIS A 92 -5.22 10.00 -13.95
C HIS A 92 -5.23 9.25 -12.60
N PRO A 93 -6.27 9.42 -11.75
CA PRO A 93 -6.35 8.81 -10.42
C PRO A 93 -6.16 7.30 -10.38
N TYR A 94 -6.44 6.63 -11.51
CA TYR A 94 -6.15 5.21 -11.70
C TYR A 94 -4.75 4.81 -11.23
N PHE A 95 -3.72 5.63 -11.47
CA PHE A 95 -2.33 5.30 -11.16
C PHE A 95 -1.94 5.51 -9.69
N TRP A 96 -2.50 6.52 -9.02
CA TRP A 96 -2.02 6.95 -7.70
C TRP A 96 -3.03 6.82 -6.56
N ALA A 97 -4.33 6.79 -6.86
CA ALA A 97 -5.39 6.66 -5.85
C ALA A 97 -5.62 5.21 -5.40
N SER A 98 -4.95 4.25 -6.03
CA SER A 98 -5.13 2.83 -5.79
C SER A 98 -4.58 2.35 -4.45
N PHE A 99 -3.61 3.04 -3.86
CA PHE A 99 -2.98 2.60 -2.62
C PHE A 99 -3.46 3.38 -1.40
N ILE A 100 -3.86 2.65 -0.36
CA ILE A 100 -4.27 3.22 0.92
C ILE A 100 -3.31 2.83 2.06
N PRO A 101 -2.82 3.79 2.86
CA PRO A 101 -2.01 3.50 4.03
C PRO A 101 -2.89 3.28 5.27
N SER A 102 -2.44 2.39 6.16
CA SER A 102 -3.11 2.08 7.43
C SER A 102 -2.07 1.82 8.52
N GLY A 103 -2.32 2.30 9.74
CA GLY A 103 -1.44 2.08 10.90
C GLY A 103 -0.52 3.26 11.20
N ASN A 104 0.71 2.96 11.66
CA ASN A 104 1.66 3.99 12.09
C ASN A 104 2.16 4.85 10.93
N TRP A 105 1.89 6.15 10.99
CA TRP A 105 2.21 7.11 9.94
C TRP A 105 3.65 7.66 9.96
N LYS A 106 4.37 7.49 11.06
CA LYS A 106 5.73 8.02 11.26
C LYS A 106 6.78 7.32 10.40
N GLY A 107 8.02 7.81 10.42
CA GLY A 107 9.15 7.20 9.71
C GLY A 107 9.47 5.78 10.18
N MET A 108 10.36 5.10 9.45
CA MET A 108 10.82 3.74 9.77
C MET A 108 11.94 3.70 10.82
N ASN A 109 12.23 4.82 11.47
CA ASN A 109 13.33 5.00 12.41
C ASN A 109 12.88 4.48 13.77
#